data_AF-A0A6J1W456-F1
#
_entry.id   AF-A0A6J1W456-F1
#
_cell.length_a   1.000
_cell.length_b   1.000
_cell.length_c   1.000
_cell.angle_alpha   90.00
_cell.angle_beta   90.00
_cell.angle_gamma   90.00
#
_symmetry.space_group_name_H-M   'P 1'
#
loop_
_entity.id
_entity.type
_entity.pdbx_description
1 polymer ?
#
loop_
_entity_poly.entity_id
_entity_poly.type
_entity_poly.pdbx_seq_one_letter_code
_entity_poly.pdbx_strand_id
1 'polypeptide(L)'
;SVRPWDSNSDGAEIPDFFFFALQVDIHIMTQPPSGEWVYFDTEIANSSGRVSYMIPEQRRLGIGVYPVKMVVRGDHTYADSYITVLPRGTEFVVFSIDGSFAASVSIMGSDPKVRAGAVDVVRHWQELGYLNIYVTGRPDMQKQRVVAWLERLLFPHGIVSFCDGLVHDPLRHKANFLKSLVTDVSRIRSGFKQTQSGWARSPSKRL
;
A
#
# COMPACT_ATOMS: atom_id res chain seq x y z
N SER A 1 12.89 -10.88 71.05
CA SER A 1 13.88 -10.69 69.96
C SER A 1 13.33 -11.33 68.70
N VAL A 2 12.61 -10.55 67.91
CA VAL A 2 12.11 -10.95 66.58
C VAL A 2 13.19 -10.54 65.58
N ARG A 3 13.72 -11.49 64.79
CA ARG A 3 14.60 -11.19 63.65
C ARG A 3 13.79 -11.29 62.35
N PRO A 4 14.08 -10.46 61.35
CA PRO A 4 13.33 -10.39 60.09
C PRO A 4 13.67 -11.58 59.19
N TRP A 5 12.69 -12.03 58.42
CA TRP A 5 12.92 -12.96 57.30
C TRP A 5 13.44 -12.17 56.10
N ASP A 6 14.59 -12.61 55.58
CA ASP A 6 15.29 -12.02 54.46
C ASP A 6 14.49 -12.13 53.16
N SER A 7 14.44 -11.01 52.44
CA SER A 7 13.96 -10.91 51.07
C SER A 7 14.92 -11.62 50.13
N ASN A 8 14.68 -12.90 49.87
CA ASN A 8 15.20 -13.57 48.68
C ASN A 8 14.01 -13.79 47.72
N SER A 9 13.56 -12.69 47.11
CA SER A 9 12.74 -12.76 45.91
C SER A 9 13.65 -13.16 44.77
N ASP A 10 13.67 -14.45 44.47
CA ASP A 10 14.21 -14.97 43.22
C ASP A 10 13.66 -14.14 42.07
N GLY A 11 14.57 -13.53 41.33
CA GLY A 11 14.29 -12.70 40.16
C GLY A 11 13.67 -13.52 39.04
N ALA A 12 12.39 -13.82 39.16
CA ALA A 12 11.55 -14.07 38.01
C ALA A 12 11.34 -12.72 37.32
N GLU A 13 12.32 -12.32 36.50
CA GLU A 13 12.07 -11.40 35.39
C GLU A 13 10.98 -12.06 34.54
N ILE A 14 9.76 -11.58 34.70
CA ILE A 14 8.71 -11.78 33.71
C ILE A 14 9.28 -11.13 32.44
N PRO A 15 9.56 -11.87 31.35
CA PRO A 15 10.11 -11.24 30.17
C PRO A 15 9.02 -10.36 29.57
N ASP A 16 9.18 -9.05 29.68
CA ASP A 16 8.39 -7.99 29.02
C ASP A 16 8.49 -8.02 27.48
N PHE A 17 8.81 -9.17 26.87
CA PHE A 17 9.26 -9.27 25.48
C PHE A 17 8.54 -10.30 24.60
N PHE A 18 7.33 -10.73 24.96
CA PHE A 18 6.38 -11.21 23.95
C PHE A 18 5.64 -10.02 23.33
N PHE A 19 6.39 -9.17 22.62
CA PHE A 19 5.78 -8.32 21.61
C PHE A 19 5.11 -9.28 20.61
N PHE A 20 3.78 -9.24 20.52
CA PHE A 20 3.02 -9.88 19.45
C PHE A 20 3.46 -9.25 18.12
N ALA A 21 4.55 -9.78 17.55
CA ALA A 21 4.99 -9.42 16.21
C ALA A 21 3.85 -9.81 15.25
N LEU A 22 3.29 -8.82 14.55
CA LEU A 22 2.15 -9.03 13.66
C LEU A 22 2.61 -9.86 12.45
N GLN A 23 2.35 -11.17 12.50
CA GLN A 23 2.62 -12.09 11.39
C GLN A 23 1.53 -11.94 10.32
N VAL A 24 1.97 -11.76 9.07
CA VAL A 24 1.10 -11.53 7.91
C VAL A 24 1.41 -12.55 6.84
N ASP A 25 0.42 -13.37 6.49
CA ASP A 25 0.48 -14.30 5.36
C ASP A 25 0.20 -13.58 4.05
N ILE A 26 1.06 -13.78 3.06
CA ILE A 26 0.98 -13.16 1.74
C ILE A 26 0.47 -14.20 0.74
N HIS A 27 -0.69 -13.91 0.15
CA HIS A 27 -1.29 -14.72 -0.90
C HIS A 27 -1.39 -13.92 -2.20
N ILE A 28 -1.06 -14.56 -3.32
CA ILE A 28 -1.14 -13.93 -4.65
C ILE A 28 -1.94 -14.85 -5.57
N MET A 29 -2.91 -14.30 -6.29
CA MET A 29 -3.63 -15.02 -7.34
C MET A 29 -2.81 -14.90 -8.64
N THR A 30 -2.08 -15.96 -9.00
CA THR A 30 -1.14 -15.96 -10.13
C THR A 30 -1.81 -16.15 -11.50
N GLN A 31 -3.10 -16.52 -11.53
CA GLN A 31 -3.90 -16.72 -12.75
C GLN A 31 -5.26 -16.00 -12.66
N PRO A 32 -5.29 -14.66 -12.58
CA PRO A 32 -6.54 -13.90 -12.48
C PRO A 32 -7.39 -13.98 -13.78
N PRO A 33 -8.74 -13.85 -13.70
CA PRO A 33 -9.54 -13.54 -12.51
C PRO A 33 -10.02 -14.76 -11.72
N SER A 34 -9.81 -15.98 -12.20
CA SER A 34 -10.43 -17.22 -11.67
C SER A 34 -9.45 -18.20 -11.03
N GLY A 35 -8.19 -17.80 -10.82
CA GLY A 35 -7.16 -18.64 -10.21
C GLY A 35 -7.34 -18.80 -8.70
N GLU A 36 -6.74 -19.85 -8.15
CA GLU A 36 -6.66 -20.06 -6.70
C GLU A 36 -5.72 -19.05 -6.03
N TRP A 37 -5.97 -18.77 -4.76
CA TRP A 37 -5.05 -18.00 -3.92
C TRP A 37 -3.82 -18.86 -3.59
N VAL A 38 -2.66 -18.45 -4.09
CA VAL A 38 -1.40 -19.15 -3.82
C VAL A 38 -0.71 -18.51 -2.64
N TYR A 39 -0.37 -19.29 -1.60
CA TYR A 39 0.47 -18.83 -0.50
C TYR A 39 1.91 -18.59 -0.98
N PHE A 40 2.45 -17.42 -0.70
CA PHE A 40 3.82 -17.03 -1.04
C PHE A 40 4.74 -17.10 0.17
N ASP A 41 4.41 -16.41 1.26
CA ASP A 41 5.24 -16.39 2.47
C ASP A 41 4.49 -15.80 3.69
N THR A 42 5.13 -15.85 4.86
CA THR A 42 4.74 -15.12 6.07
C THR A 42 5.81 -14.12 6.44
N GLU A 43 5.42 -12.86 6.58
CA GLU A 43 6.33 -11.79 6.99
C GLU A 43 5.92 -11.19 8.33
N ILE A 44 6.89 -10.62 9.04
CA ILE A 44 6.64 -9.84 10.25
C ILE A 44 6.43 -8.38 9.84
N ALA A 45 5.25 -7.84 10.13
CA ALA A 45 5.01 -6.43 9.92
C ALA A 45 5.84 -5.58 10.89
N ASN A 46 6.36 -4.47 10.41
CA ASN A 46 7.10 -3.52 11.25
C ASN A 46 6.17 -2.78 12.24
N SER A 47 6.73 -1.90 13.07
CA SER A 47 5.95 -1.09 14.04
C SER A 47 4.88 -0.21 13.40
N SER A 48 5.01 0.09 12.10
CA SER A 48 4.01 0.77 11.29
C SER A 48 3.14 -0.21 10.49
N GLY A 49 2.97 -1.46 10.90
CA GLY A 49 2.09 -2.42 10.23
C GLY A 49 2.42 -2.73 8.76
N ARG A 50 3.63 -2.38 8.27
CA ARG A 50 4.05 -2.61 6.89
C ARG A 50 4.84 -3.90 6.77
N VAL A 51 4.61 -4.60 5.68
CA VAL A 51 5.35 -5.79 5.25
C VAL A 51 6.22 -5.44 4.05
N SER A 52 7.46 -5.93 4.04
CA SER A 52 8.35 -5.87 2.88
C SER A 52 8.66 -7.28 2.42
N TYR A 53 8.24 -7.62 1.22
CA TYR A 53 8.41 -8.95 0.64
C TYR A 53 9.03 -8.85 -0.75
N MET A 54 9.99 -9.72 -1.03
CA MET A 54 10.60 -9.85 -2.34
C MET A 54 10.14 -11.15 -2.98
N ILE A 55 9.42 -11.06 -4.10
CA ILE A 55 9.02 -12.25 -4.85
C ILE A 55 10.29 -12.98 -5.32
N PRO A 56 10.48 -14.26 -4.95
CA PRO A 56 11.65 -15.02 -5.34
C PRO A 56 11.64 -15.28 -6.85
N GLU A 57 12.81 -15.38 -7.48
CA GLU A 57 12.94 -15.51 -8.94
C GLU A 57 12.18 -16.75 -9.48
N GLN A 58 12.12 -17.82 -8.70
CA GLN A 58 11.40 -19.05 -9.06
C GLN A 58 9.88 -18.86 -9.13
N ARG A 59 9.34 -17.82 -8.47
CA ARG A 59 7.92 -17.46 -8.46
C ARG A 59 7.65 -16.12 -9.14
N ARG A 60 8.58 -15.70 -10.00
CA ARG A 60 8.48 -14.44 -10.72
C ARG A 60 7.20 -14.37 -11.54
N LEU A 61 6.53 -13.24 -11.45
CA LEU A 61 5.28 -12.97 -12.16
C LEU A 61 5.57 -12.45 -13.56
N GLY A 62 4.78 -12.91 -14.54
CA GLY A 62 4.79 -12.39 -15.91
C GLY A 62 4.13 -11.01 -16.00
N ILE A 63 4.02 -10.45 -17.21
CA ILE A 63 3.28 -9.19 -17.44
C ILE A 63 1.81 -9.43 -17.09
N GLY A 64 1.24 -8.55 -16.26
CA GLY A 64 -0.14 -8.68 -15.81
C GLY A 64 -0.44 -7.93 -14.51
N VAL A 65 -1.70 -8.02 -14.09
CA VAL A 65 -2.20 -7.46 -12.81
C VAL A 65 -2.62 -8.63 -11.92
N TYR A 66 -1.98 -8.76 -10.77
CA TYR A 66 -2.13 -9.88 -9.86
C TYR A 66 -2.75 -9.42 -8.54
N PRO A 67 -3.95 -9.89 -8.17
CA PRO A 67 -4.52 -9.67 -6.85
C PRO A 67 -3.62 -10.23 -5.75
N VAL A 68 -3.44 -9.46 -4.68
CA VAL A 68 -2.68 -9.84 -3.49
C VAL A 68 -3.61 -9.71 -2.28
N LYS A 69 -3.60 -10.74 -1.44
CA LYS A 69 -4.32 -10.77 -0.16
C LYS A 69 -3.33 -11.01 0.95
N MET A 70 -3.22 -10.05 1.85
CA MET A 70 -2.39 -10.12 3.05
C MET A 70 -3.27 -10.38 4.27
N VAL A 71 -3.03 -11.46 5.02
CA VAL A 71 -3.88 -11.91 6.13
C VAL A 71 -3.09 -11.93 7.43
N VAL A 72 -3.57 -11.27 8.47
CA VAL A 72 -2.97 -11.31 9.81
C VAL A 72 -3.30 -12.63 10.48
N ARG A 73 -2.29 -13.37 10.92
CA ARG A 73 -2.51 -14.67 11.60
C ARG A 73 -3.22 -14.57 12.94
N GLY A 74 -3.04 -13.46 13.65
CA GLY A 74 -3.59 -13.29 15.00
C GLY A 74 -5.12 -13.17 15.03
N ASP A 75 -5.70 -12.39 14.12
CA ASP A 75 -7.14 -12.07 14.11
C ASP A 75 -7.83 -12.32 12.77
N HIS A 76 -7.11 -12.86 11.78
CA HIS A 76 -7.58 -13.09 10.41
C HIS A 76 -8.12 -11.86 9.69
N THR A 77 -7.81 -10.65 10.17
CA THR A 77 -8.05 -9.44 9.37
C THR A 77 -7.14 -9.45 8.14
N TYR A 78 -7.61 -8.86 7.05
CA TYR A 78 -6.88 -8.88 5.79
C TYR A 78 -6.88 -7.55 5.06
N ALA A 79 -6.01 -7.47 4.05
CA ALA A 79 -5.85 -6.34 3.16
C ALA A 79 -5.72 -6.84 1.72
N ASP A 80 -6.50 -6.25 0.82
CA ASP A 80 -6.39 -6.51 -0.61
C ASP A 80 -5.56 -5.41 -1.31
N SER A 81 -4.66 -5.83 -2.18
CA SER A 81 -3.85 -4.98 -3.05
C SER A 81 -3.64 -5.66 -4.41
N TYR A 82 -2.89 -5.00 -5.29
CA TYR A 82 -2.58 -5.52 -6.61
C TYR A 82 -1.11 -5.28 -6.93
N ILE A 83 -0.46 -6.28 -7.51
CA ILE A 83 0.84 -6.14 -8.14
C ILE A 83 0.62 -5.97 -9.64
N THR A 84 1.25 -4.97 -10.24
CA THR A 84 1.20 -4.77 -11.69
C THR A 84 2.60 -4.94 -12.25
N VAL A 85 2.78 -5.95 -13.09
CA VAL A 85 4.01 -6.17 -13.84
C VAL A 85 3.83 -5.59 -15.23
N LEU A 86 4.62 -4.57 -15.54
CA LEU A 86 4.51 -3.80 -16.77
C LEU A 86 5.53 -4.28 -17.82
N PRO A 87 5.20 -4.19 -19.13
CA PRO A 87 6.19 -4.31 -20.19
C PRO A 87 7.38 -3.35 -20.00
N ARG A 88 8.55 -3.74 -20.51
CA ARG A 88 9.69 -2.81 -20.56
C ARG A 88 9.36 -1.65 -21.49
N GLY A 89 9.70 -0.43 -21.05
CA GLY A 89 9.47 0.77 -21.85
C GLY A 89 8.06 1.34 -21.72
N THR A 90 7.20 0.82 -20.83
CA THR A 90 5.90 1.45 -20.54
C THR A 90 6.08 2.91 -20.16
N GLU A 91 5.45 3.79 -20.94
CA GLU A 91 5.36 5.21 -20.65
C GLU A 91 4.19 5.49 -19.71
N PHE A 92 4.34 6.46 -18.83
CA PHE A 92 3.32 6.81 -17.85
C PHE A 92 3.25 8.32 -17.64
N VAL A 93 2.08 8.79 -17.22
CA VAL A 93 1.86 10.17 -16.81
C VAL A 93 1.49 10.18 -15.33
N VAL A 94 2.15 11.05 -14.57
CA VAL A 94 1.91 11.20 -13.14
C VAL A 94 1.01 12.41 -12.89
N PHE A 95 -0.12 12.17 -12.24
CA PHE A 95 -1.09 13.20 -11.87
C PHE A 95 -1.17 13.34 -10.36
N SER A 96 -1.07 14.56 -9.85
CA SER A 96 -1.37 14.77 -8.43
C SER A 96 -2.87 14.88 -8.21
N ILE A 97 -3.41 14.17 -7.23
CA ILE A 97 -4.84 14.31 -6.87
C ILE A 97 -5.05 15.65 -6.16
N ASP A 98 -4.30 15.91 -5.09
CA ASP A 98 -4.46 17.11 -4.27
C ASP A 98 -3.77 18.30 -4.94
N GLY A 99 -4.54 19.37 -5.17
CA GLY A 99 -4.06 20.60 -5.79
C GLY A 99 -4.25 20.64 -7.30
N SER A 100 -4.09 19.52 -8.02
CA SER A 100 -4.30 19.44 -9.47
C SER A 100 -5.75 19.09 -9.83
N PHE A 101 -6.24 17.89 -9.55
CA PHE A 101 -7.63 17.50 -9.92
C PHE A 101 -8.69 17.95 -8.93
N ALA A 102 -8.31 18.02 -7.67
CA ALA A 102 -9.18 18.41 -6.57
C ALA A 102 -8.69 19.70 -5.93
N ALA A 103 -9.62 20.59 -5.55
CA ALA A 103 -9.31 21.64 -4.58
C ALA A 103 -8.82 20.99 -3.28
N SER A 104 -7.85 21.62 -2.58
CA SER A 104 -7.34 21.07 -1.32
C SER A 104 -8.48 20.97 -0.30
N VAL A 105 -8.83 19.76 0.14
CA VAL A 105 -9.71 19.56 1.29
C VAL A 105 -8.93 18.86 2.39
N SER A 106 -9.14 19.37 3.59
CA SER A 106 -8.44 19.02 4.81
C SER A 106 -8.55 17.53 5.15
N ILE A 107 -7.65 17.11 6.02
CA ILE A 107 -7.57 15.79 6.69
C ILE A 107 -8.93 15.32 7.24
N MET A 108 -9.89 16.23 7.48
CA MET A 108 -11.23 15.97 8.03
C MET A 108 -12.41 16.30 7.08
N GLY A 109 -12.16 16.76 5.84
CA GLY A 109 -13.18 17.34 4.98
C GLY A 109 -13.94 16.35 4.09
N SER A 110 -15.10 16.80 3.57
CA SER A 110 -15.87 16.14 2.49
C SER A 110 -15.05 15.99 1.21
N ASP A 111 -15.54 15.18 0.28
CA ASP A 111 -14.83 14.92 -0.98
C ASP A 111 -14.67 16.22 -1.81
N PRO A 112 -13.48 16.50 -2.35
CA PRO A 112 -13.20 17.75 -3.05
C PRO A 112 -14.05 17.95 -4.29
N LYS A 113 -14.37 19.21 -4.58
CA LYS A 113 -14.82 19.60 -5.90
C LYS A 113 -13.70 19.38 -6.92
N VAL A 114 -14.05 18.65 -7.98
CA VAL A 114 -13.18 18.37 -9.12
C VAL A 114 -13.04 19.62 -9.99
N ARG A 115 -11.84 19.88 -10.50
CA ARG A 115 -11.62 20.93 -11.50
C ARG A 115 -12.20 20.51 -12.86
N ALA A 116 -12.83 21.45 -13.56
CA ALA A 116 -13.38 21.19 -14.89
C ALA A 116 -12.30 20.62 -15.84
N GLY A 117 -12.67 19.60 -16.63
CA GLY A 117 -11.77 18.94 -17.59
C GLY A 117 -10.73 17.99 -16.99
N ALA A 118 -10.65 17.82 -15.66
CA ALA A 118 -9.67 16.95 -15.03
C ALA A 118 -9.75 15.49 -15.53
N VAL A 119 -10.96 14.94 -15.61
CA VAL A 119 -11.20 13.57 -16.09
C VAL A 119 -10.82 13.42 -17.56
N ASP A 120 -11.15 14.41 -18.39
CA ASP A 120 -10.88 14.37 -19.83
C ASP A 120 -9.38 14.43 -20.14
N VAL A 121 -8.61 15.20 -19.38
CA VAL A 121 -7.14 15.23 -19.49
C VAL A 121 -6.56 13.85 -19.22
N VAL A 122 -7.00 13.16 -18.16
CA VAL A 122 -6.49 11.81 -17.86
C VAL A 122 -6.91 10.81 -18.92
N ARG A 123 -8.15 10.90 -19.41
CA ARG A 123 -8.65 10.03 -20.47
C ARG A 123 -7.85 10.20 -21.76
N HIS A 124 -7.53 11.44 -22.13
CA HIS A 124 -6.70 11.73 -23.30
C HIS A 124 -5.35 11.00 -23.25
N TRP A 125 -4.64 11.06 -22.12
CA TRP A 125 -3.36 10.34 -21.97
C TRP A 125 -3.53 8.82 -21.98
N GLN A 126 -4.60 8.31 -21.38
CA GLN A 126 -4.92 6.87 -21.44
C GLN A 126 -5.16 6.40 -22.88
N GLU A 127 -5.90 7.17 -23.67
CA GLU A 127 -6.21 6.86 -25.08
C GLU A 127 -4.95 6.83 -25.96
N LEU A 128 -3.93 7.62 -25.60
CA LEU A 128 -2.60 7.57 -26.24
C LEU A 128 -1.73 6.38 -25.78
N GLY A 129 -2.22 5.55 -24.85
CA GLY A 129 -1.52 4.36 -24.36
C GLY A 129 -0.60 4.59 -23.18
N TYR A 130 -0.64 5.76 -22.54
CA TYR A 130 0.14 6.03 -21.33
C TYR A 130 -0.53 5.39 -20.11
N LEU A 131 0.29 4.82 -19.22
CA LEU A 131 -0.17 4.38 -17.92
C LEU A 131 -0.43 5.59 -17.01
N ASN A 132 -1.61 5.65 -16.39
CA ASN A 132 -1.93 6.68 -15.42
C ASN A 132 -1.38 6.32 -14.04
N ILE A 133 -0.64 7.23 -13.42
CA ILE A 133 -0.19 7.13 -12.04
C ILE A 133 -0.73 8.34 -11.26
N TYR A 134 -1.56 8.10 -10.26
CA TYR A 134 -2.08 9.11 -9.37
C TYR A 134 -1.24 9.20 -8.10
N VAL A 135 -0.92 10.41 -7.65
CA VAL A 135 -0.17 10.63 -6.41
C VAL A 135 -0.95 11.56 -5.49
N THR A 136 -1.23 11.09 -4.28
CA THR A 136 -1.90 11.87 -3.25
C THR A 136 -1.01 12.05 -2.01
N GLY A 137 -1.16 13.21 -1.38
CA GLY A 137 -0.62 13.54 -0.08
C GLY A 137 -1.42 12.94 1.07
N ARG A 138 -2.57 12.34 0.79
CA ARG A 138 -3.41 11.68 1.79
C ARG A 138 -2.74 10.42 2.32
N PRO A 139 -2.89 10.13 3.62
CA PRO A 139 -2.33 8.93 4.21
C PRO A 139 -3.00 7.69 3.59
N ASP A 140 -2.21 6.64 3.39
CA ASP A 140 -2.65 5.32 2.91
C ASP A 140 -3.87 4.72 3.63
N MET A 141 -4.08 5.02 4.91
CA MET A 141 -5.30 4.66 5.65
C MET A 141 -6.61 5.19 5.00
N GLN A 142 -6.52 6.19 4.12
CA GLN A 142 -7.64 6.73 3.35
C GLN A 142 -7.80 6.08 1.95
N LYS A 143 -7.04 5.02 1.65
CA LYS A 143 -7.03 4.37 0.32
C LYS A 143 -8.41 4.09 -0.23
N GLN A 144 -9.26 3.38 0.52
CA GLN A 144 -10.60 3.02 0.08
C GLN A 144 -11.44 4.24 -0.28
N ARG A 145 -11.33 5.31 0.51
CA ARG A 145 -12.06 6.55 0.27
C ARG A 145 -11.58 7.25 -1.01
N VAL A 146 -10.27 7.33 -1.23
CA VAL A 146 -9.69 7.97 -2.42
C VAL A 146 -10.00 7.16 -3.68
N VAL A 147 -9.87 5.84 -3.63
CA VAL A 147 -10.17 4.95 -4.77
C VAL A 147 -11.65 5.05 -5.13
N ALA A 148 -12.55 4.93 -4.15
CA ALA A 148 -13.99 5.07 -4.40
C ALA A 148 -14.36 6.46 -4.94
N TRP A 149 -13.67 7.52 -4.51
CA TRP A 149 -13.88 8.87 -5.03
C TRP A 149 -13.49 8.99 -6.51
N LEU A 150 -12.34 8.44 -6.90
CA LEU A 150 -11.91 8.40 -8.31
C LEU A 150 -12.90 7.62 -9.19
N GLU A 151 -13.35 6.46 -8.71
CA GLU A 151 -14.31 5.60 -9.42
C GLU A 151 -15.66 6.27 -9.62
N ARG A 152 -16.21 6.90 -8.57
CA ARG A 152 -17.48 7.65 -8.65
C ARG A 152 -17.46 8.78 -9.68
N LEU A 153 -16.28 9.37 -9.87
CA LEU A 153 -16.05 10.46 -10.82
C LEU A 153 -15.57 9.97 -12.19
N LEU A 154 -15.52 8.65 -12.41
CA LEU A 154 -15.12 8.01 -13.66
C LEU A 154 -13.72 8.43 -14.13
N PHE A 155 -12.80 8.63 -13.18
CA PHE A 155 -11.38 8.72 -13.54
C PHE A 155 -10.92 7.39 -14.16
N PRO A 156 -10.16 7.43 -15.27
CA PRO A 156 -9.47 6.27 -15.79
C PRO A 156 -8.76 5.41 -14.75
N HIS A 157 -8.74 4.09 -14.95
CA HIS A 157 -7.94 3.22 -14.10
C HIS A 157 -6.46 3.59 -14.16
N GLY A 158 -5.79 3.47 -13.02
CA GLY A 158 -4.37 3.78 -12.86
C GLY A 158 -3.85 3.37 -11.50
N ILE A 159 -2.54 3.44 -11.33
CA ILE A 159 -1.88 3.15 -10.05
C ILE A 159 -2.07 4.36 -9.13
N VAL A 160 -2.45 4.13 -7.86
CA VAL A 160 -2.59 5.23 -6.88
C VAL A 160 -1.52 5.08 -5.79
N SER A 161 -0.68 6.11 -5.66
CA SER A 161 0.35 6.22 -4.63
C SER A 161 -0.09 7.17 -3.52
N PHE A 162 0.11 6.74 -2.27
CA PHE A 162 -0.28 7.44 -1.05
C PHE A 162 0.93 7.91 -0.25
N CYS A 163 0.68 8.80 0.70
CA CYS A 163 1.64 9.10 1.77
C CYS A 163 1.75 7.97 2.78
N ASP A 164 2.96 7.81 3.33
CA ASP A 164 3.24 6.84 4.38
C ASP A 164 2.72 7.35 5.72
N GLY A 165 1.44 7.12 5.99
CA GLY A 165 0.77 7.59 7.20
C GLY A 165 0.69 9.13 7.30
N LEU A 166 0.61 9.63 8.54
CA LEU A 166 0.53 11.06 8.83
C LEU A 166 1.91 11.70 8.69
N VAL A 167 2.18 12.29 7.52
CA VAL A 167 3.42 13.01 7.23
C VAL A 167 3.26 14.50 7.45
N HIS A 168 4.27 15.11 8.08
CA HIS A 168 4.35 16.56 8.28
C HIS A 168 4.67 17.34 6.99
N ASP A 169 5.19 16.68 5.95
CA ASP A 169 5.52 17.30 4.65
C ASP A 169 5.08 16.41 3.46
N PRO A 170 3.82 16.53 3.01
CA PRO A 170 3.29 15.77 1.88
C PRO A 170 3.97 16.10 0.54
N LEU A 171 4.53 17.30 0.37
CA LEU A 171 5.19 17.69 -0.88
C LEU A 171 6.52 16.96 -1.04
N ARG A 172 7.30 16.87 0.04
CA ARG A 172 8.52 16.07 0.05
C ARG A 172 8.25 14.59 -0.20
N HIS A 173 7.13 14.06 0.29
CA HIS A 173 6.72 12.69 -0.02
C HIS A 173 6.48 12.49 -1.53
N LYS A 174 5.70 13.39 -2.15
CA LYS A 174 5.46 13.36 -3.61
C LYS A 174 6.78 13.43 -4.40
N ALA A 175 7.69 14.30 -3.99
CA ALA A 175 9.02 14.42 -4.62
C ALA A 175 9.87 13.15 -4.46
N ASN A 176 9.87 12.54 -3.27
CA ASN A 176 10.60 11.29 -3.02
C ASN A 176 10.01 10.11 -3.80
N PHE A 177 8.68 10.01 -3.89
CA PHE A 177 8.00 9.02 -4.71
C PHE A 177 8.42 9.13 -6.18
N LEU A 178 8.40 10.34 -6.75
CA LEU A 178 8.85 10.57 -8.13
C LEU A 178 10.32 10.19 -8.33
N LYS A 179 11.20 10.53 -7.39
CA LYS A 179 12.61 10.11 -7.44
C LYS A 179 12.77 8.59 -7.41
N SER A 180 12.03 7.90 -6.53
CA SER A 180 12.01 6.44 -6.48
C SER A 180 11.50 5.89 -7.79
N LEU A 181 10.39 6.41 -8.33
CA LEU A 181 9.79 5.96 -9.57
C LEU A 181 10.77 6.10 -10.75
N VAL A 182 11.47 7.23 -10.89
CA VAL A 182 12.51 7.41 -11.92
C VAL A 182 13.68 6.44 -11.71
N THR A 183 14.09 6.23 -10.45
CA THR A 183 15.15 5.27 -10.10
C THR A 183 14.73 3.83 -10.41
N ASP A 184 13.48 3.48 -10.14
CA ASP A 184 12.94 2.15 -10.34
C ASP A 184 12.66 1.90 -11.82
N VAL A 185 12.22 2.90 -12.59
CA VAL A 185 12.07 2.80 -14.06
C VAL A 185 13.44 2.64 -14.74
N SER A 186 14.45 3.39 -14.27
CA SER A 186 15.83 3.20 -14.74
C SER A 186 16.40 1.85 -14.29
N ARG A 187 16.03 1.33 -13.11
CA ARG A 187 16.38 -0.02 -12.67
C ARG A 187 15.57 -1.12 -13.35
N ILE A 188 14.34 -0.89 -13.80
CA ILE A 188 13.50 -1.81 -14.57
C ILE A 188 14.10 -2.04 -15.97
N ARG A 189 14.94 -1.12 -16.46
CA ARG A 189 15.86 -1.39 -17.58
C ARG A 189 16.91 -2.49 -17.24
N SER A 190 17.12 -2.80 -15.97
CA SER A 190 18.11 -3.76 -15.44
C SER A 190 17.62 -4.86 -14.46
N GLY A 191 16.39 -4.86 -13.94
CA GLY A 191 15.91 -5.89 -12.99
C GLY A 191 14.82 -5.38 -12.04
N PHE A 192 13.87 -6.26 -11.69
CA PHE A 192 12.60 -5.96 -11.01
C PHE A 192 12.77 -5.75 -9.49
N LYS A 193 12.14 -4.71 -8.93
CA LYS A 193 11.74 -4.62 -7.50
C LYS A 193 10.47 -3.77 -7.39
N GLN A 194 9.43 -4.26 -6.71
CA GLN A 194 8.32 -3.44 -6.27
C GLN A 194 7.98 -3.79 -4.82
N THR A 195 8.05 -2.80 -3.94
CA THR A 195 7.57 -2.86 -2.56
C THR A 195 6.24 -2.12 -2.53
N GLN A 196 5.13 -2.80 -2.23
CA GLN A 196 3.90 -2.16 -1.78
C GLN A 196 3.68 -2.52 -0.31
N SER A 197 3.61 -1.49 0.52
CA SER A 197 3.20 -1.60 1.91
C SER A 197 1.69 -1.86 1.99
N GLY A 198 1.32 -3.08 2.34
CA GLY A 198 -0.05 -3.41 2.75
C GLY A 198 -0.27 -3.13 4.23
N TRP A 199 -1.50 -2.73 4.59
CA TRP A 199 -1.95 -2.60 5.97
C TRP A 199 -3.15 -3.51 6.19
N ALA A 200 -3.10 -4.34 7.23
CA ALA A 200 -4.23 -5.14 7.66
C ALA A 200 -5.22 -4.34 8.50
N ARG A 201 -6.44 -4.19 7.99
CA ARG A 201 -7.70 -4.18 8.77
C ARG A 201 -8.93 -4.12 7.86
N SER A 202 -9.89 -5.00 8.12
CA SER A 202 -11.32 -4.73 7.94
C SER A 202 -12.15 -5.56 8.92
N PRO A 203 -12.88 -4.93 9.85
CA PRO A 203 -14.09 -5.50 10.41
C PRO A 203 -15.31 -4.76 9.82
N SER A 204 -16.14 -5.45 9.04
CA SER A 204 -17.57 -5.14 9.04
C SER A 204 -18.40 -6.39 8.78
N LYS A 205 -18.99 -6.90 9.87
CA LYS A 205 -20.43 -7.18 10.02
C LYS A 205 -20.64 -7.92 11.35
N ARG A 206 -21.13 -7.18 12.35
CA ARG A 206 -22.00 -7.75 13.38
C ARG A 206 -23.20 -6.80 13.48
N LEU A 207 -24.31 -7.29 12.90
CA LEU A 207 -25.70 -6.83 12.88
C LEU A 207 -25.95 -5.35 12.58
#